data_AF-A0A349KA42-F1
#
_entry.id   AF-A0A349KA42-F1
#
_cell.length_a   1.000
_cell.length_b   1.000
_cell.length_c   1.000
_cell.angle_alpha   90.00
_cell.angle_beta   90.00
_cell.angle_gamma   90.00
#
_symmetry.space_group_name_H-M   'P 1'
#
loop_
_entity.id
_entity.type
_entity.pdbx_description
1 polymer ?
#
loop_
_entity_poly.entity_id
_entity_poly.type
_entity_poly.pdbx_seq_one_letter_code
_entity_poly.pdbx_strand_id
1 'polypeptide(L)'
;MAQRELVLAINQQRQDLAVAVATNPDLSDINFRGGHDFADLNNQSERIRFNRLFAAEMSLSNIAQEYADLLHVDPDLALKTSFALFPGRRKFYKESLIRFTLPVEFIKKVDEYIKEIENNVGEDGQDLSVLGPEVRNS
;
A
#
# COMPACT_ATOMS: atom_id res chain seq x y z
N MET A 1 -18.80 -12.07 19.56
CA MET A 1 -19.52 -11.23 18.57
C MET A 1 -18.70 -10.00 18.21
N ALA A 2 -18.23 -9.20 19.17
CA ALA A 2 -17.40 -8.01 18.92
C ALA A 2 -16.16 -8.21 18.03
N GLN A 3 -15.37 -9.29 18.23
CA GLN A 3 -14.20 -9.57 17.37
C GLN A 3 -14.58 -9.87 15.91
N ARG A 4 -15.69 -10.58 15.68
CA ARG A 4 -16.19 -10.87 14.32
C ARG A 4 -16.68 -9.59 13.64
N GLU A 5 -17.37 -8.73 14.37
CA GLU A 5 -17.85 -7.44 13.86
C GLU A 5 -16.69 -6.52 13.49
N LEU A 6 -15.62 -6.50 14.30
CA LEU A 6 -14.41 -5.75 14.01
C LEU A 6 -13.73 -6.22 12.72
N VAL A 7 -13.57 -7.54 12.54
CA VAL A 7 -13.00 -8.12 11.32
C VAL A 7 -13.82 -7.74 10.08
N LEU A 8 -15.14 -7.86 10.17
CA LEU A 8 -16.04 -7.49 9.07
C LEU A 8 -15.92 -5.99 8.75
N ALA A 9 -15.81 -5.14 9.77
CA ALA A 9 -15.63 -3.70 9.58
C ALA A 9 -14.29 -3.35 8.90
N ILE A 10 -13.19 -3.97 9.31
CA ILE A 10 -11.87 -3.76 8.69
C ILE A 10 -11.90 -4.18 7.22
N ASN A 11 -12.44 -5.37 6.93
CA ASN A 11 -12.55 -5.87 5.56
C ASN A 11 -13.47 -4.98 4.70
N GLN A 12 -14.59 -4.52 5.26
CA GLN A 12 -15.49 -3.60 4.56
C GLN A 12 -14.79 -2.28 4.22
N GLN A 13 -14.05 -1.66 5.15
CA GLN A 13 -13.32 -0.42 4.88
C GLN A 13 -12.27 -0.58 3.78
N ARG A 14 -11.55 -1.72 3.77
CA ARG A 14 -10.59 -2.04 2.70
C ARG A 14 -11.29 -2.21 1.35
N GLN A 15 -12.44 -2.89 1.33
CA GLN A 15 -13.22 -3.08 0.11
C GLN A 15 -13.81 -1.75 -0.38
N ASP A 16 -14.33 -0.91 0.51
CA ASP A 16 -14.88 0.40 0.18
C ASP A 16 -13.82 1.30 -0.43
N LEU A 17 -12.60 1.31 0.12
CA LEU A 17 -11.47 2.04 -0.45
C LEU A 17 -11.13 1.53 -1.85
N ALA A 18 -11.04 0.21 -2.04
CA ALA A 18 -10.75 -0.38 -3.34
C ALA A 18 -11.83 -0.04 -4.39
N VAL A 19 -13.12 -0.12 -4.01
CA VAL A 19 -14.25 0.24 -4.87
C VAL A 19 -14.25 1.73 -5.19
N ALA A 20 -13.98 2.60 -4.22
CA ALA A 20 -13.90 4.04 -4.42
C ALA A 20 -12.80 4.43 -5.42
N VAL A 21 -11.65 3.75 -5.38
CA VAL A 21 -10.56 3.94 -6.35
C VAL A 21 -10.98 3.39 -7.72
N ALA A 22 -11.51 2.17 -7.77
CA ALA A 22 -11.85 1.50 -9.04
C ALA A 22 -12.99 2.19 -9.80
N THR A 23 -13.94 2.81 -9.11
CA THR A 23 -15.12 3.45 -9.72
C THR A 23 -14.89 4.91 -10.10
N ASN A 24 -13.72 5.48 -9.75
CA ASN A 24 -13.35 6.84 -10.10
C ASN A 24 -12.13 6.81 -11.04
N PRO A 25 -12.31 6.99 -12.36
CA PRO A 25 -11.22 6.89 -13.33
C PRO A 25 -10.03 7.79 -13.02
N ASP A 26 -10.27 9.02 -12.57
CA ASP A 26 -9.20 9.97 -12.21
C ASP A 26 -8.40 9.49 -11.00
N LEU A 27 -9.08 8.96 -9.97
CA LEU A 27 -8.38 8.41 -8.80
C LEU A 27 -7.63 7.11 -9.13
N SER A 28 -8.21 6.28 -9.98
CA SER A 28 -7.57 5.06 -10.49
C SER A 28 -6.27 5.39 -11.23
N ASP A 29 -6.31 6.36 -12.15
CA ASP A 29 -5.15 6.83 -12.90
C ASP A 29 -4.08 7.44 -11.99
N ILE A 30 -4.47 8.32 -11.05
CA ILE A 30 -3.54 8.90 -10.06
C ILE A 30 -2.88 7.81 -9.21
N ASN A 31 -3.64 6.83 -8.73
CA ASN A 31 -3.10 5.74 -7.91
C ASN A 31 -2.15 4.85 -8.71
N PHE A 32 -2.48 4.57 -9.98
CA PHE A 32 -1.63 3.81 -10.89
C PHE A 32 -0.31 4.54 -11.15
N ARG A 33 -0.37 5.76 -11.70
CA ARG A 33 0.82 6.57 -12.02
C ARG A 33 1.68 6.83 -10.79
N GLY A 34 1.09 7.37 -9.73
CA GLY A 34 1.80 7.67 -8.49
C GLY A 34 2.36 6.43 -7.79
N GLY A 35 1.73 5.27 -7.98
CA GLY A 35 2.21 4.00 -7.48
C GLY A 35 3.46 3.51 -8.22
N HIS A 36 3.49 3.65 -9.55
CA HIS A 36 4.65 3.27 -10.36
C HIS A 36 5.78 4.30 -10.25
N ASP A 37 5.48 5.58 -10.43
CA ASP A 37 6.43 6.69 -10.29
C ASP A 37 5.74 7.92 -9.68
N PHE A 38 6.12 8.28 -8.46
CA PHE A 38 5.58 9.46 -7.79
C PHE A 38 5.94 10.78 -8.51
N ALA A 39 7.01 10.79 -9.31
CA ALA A 39 7.36 11.96 -10.13
C ALA A 39 6.38 12.18 -11.29
N ASP A 40 5.66 11.15 -11.72
CA ASP A 40 4.68 11.20 -12.82
C ASP A 40 3.35 11.87 -12.43
N LEU A 41 3.20 12.29 -11.17
CA LEU A 41 2.06 13.11 -10.74
C LEU A 41 2.22 14.57 -11.17
N ASN A 42 1.28 15.05 -11.99
CA ASN A 42 1.39 16.27 -12.79
C ASN A 42 1.34 17.56 -11.96
N ASN A 43 0.70 17.52 -10.80
CA ASN A 43 0.43 18.72 -10.01
C ASN A 43 0.19 18.40 -8.52
N GLN A 44 0.11 19.47 -7.72
CA GLN A 44 -0.09 19.35 -6.27
C GLN A 44 -1.43 18.70 -5.89
N SER A 45 -2.49 18.86 -6.70
CA SER A 45 -3.80 18.26 -6.45
C SER A 45 -3.74 16.73 -6.57
N GLU A 46 -3.06 16.21 -7.60
CA GLU A 46 -2.82 14.77 -7.75
C GLU A 46 -1.99 14.22 -6.59
N ARG A 47 -0.92 14.91 -6.19
CA ARG A 47 -0.08 14.53 -5.05
C ARG A 47 -0.87 14.48 -3.74
N ILE A 48 -1.78 15.42 -3.51
CA ILE A 48 -2.67 15.42 -2.33
C ILE A 48 -3.64 14.23 -2.38
N ARG A 49 -4.22 13.93 -3.54
CA ARG A 49 -5.13 12.79 -3.71
C ARG A 49 -4.41 11.47 -3.47
N PHE A 50 -3.24 11.29 -4.08
CA PHE A 50 -2.38 10.13 -3.86
C PHE A 50 -2.00 9.99 -2.38
N ASN A 51 -1.56 11.08 -1.73
CA ASN A 51 -1.23 11.08 -0.29
C ASN A 51 -2.41 10.58 0.55
N ARG A 52 -3.62 11.13 0.35
CA ARG A 52 -4.80 10.73 1.12
C ARG A 52 -5.16 9.26 0.93
N LEU A 53 -5.07 8.75 -0.31
CA LEU A 53 -5.29 7.33 -0.61
C LEU A 53 -4.26 6.46 0.09
N PHE A 54 -2.97 6.77 -0.12
CA PHE A 54 -1.87 6.01 0.48
C PHE A 54 -1.90 6.06 2.01
N ALA A 55 -2.27 7.19 2.61
CA ALA A 55 -2.46 7.32 4.05
C ALA A 55 -3.58 6.44 4.61
N ALA A 56 -4.69 6.35 3.90
CA ALA A 56 -5.77 5.43 4.25
C ALA A 56 -5.31 3.96 4.15
N GLU A 57 -4.62 3.61 3.06
CA GLU A 57 -4.07 2.25 2.87
C GLU A 57 -3.10 1.87 3.99
N MET A 58 -2.14 2.74 4.33
CA MET A 58 -1.17 2.46 5.39
C MET A 58 -1.82 2.32 6.77
N SER A 59 -2.83 3.14 7.06
CA SER A 59 -3.58 3.05 8.31
C SER A 59 -4.36 1.73 8.40
N LEU A 60 -5.02 1.33 7.31
CA LEU A 60 -5.74 0.05 7.24
C LEU A 60 -4.78 -1.15 7.29
N SER A 61 -3.59 -1.04 6.71
CA SER A 61 -2.55 -2.08 6.81
C SER A 61 -2.03 -2.23 8.23
N ASN A 62 -1.81 -1.13 8.97
CA ASN A 62 -1.44 -1.19 10.38
C ASN A 62 -2.51 -1.93 11.20
N ILE A 63 -3.78 -1.53 11.05
CA ILE A 63 -4.89 -2.18 11.73
C ILE A 63 -4.97 -3.66 11.33
N ALA A 64 -4.80 -3.98 10.06
CA ALA A 64 -4.85 -5.36 9.60
C ALA A 64 -3.75 -6.24 10.23
N GLN A 65 -2.56 -5.70 10.46
CA GLN A 65 -1.49 -6.41 11.16
C GLN A 65 -1.81 -6.64 12.63
N GLU A 66 -2.41 -5.66 13.32
CA GLU A 66 -2.84 -5.81 14.73
C GLU A 66 -3.89 -6.93 14.92
N TYR A 67 -4.69 -7.20 13.88
CA TYR A 67 -5.74 -8.22 13.90
C TYR A 67 -5.47 -9.40 12.95
N ALA A 68 -4.22 -9.64 12.57
CA ALA A 68 -3.84 -10.64 11.57
C ALA A 68 -4.41 -12.04 11.87
N ASP A 69 -4.38 -12.49 13.13
CA ASP A 69 -4.92 -13.78 13.57
C ASP A 69 -6.41 -13.97 13.28
N LEU A 70 -7.14 -12.86 13.14
CA LEU A 70 -8.57 -12.85 12.87
C LEU A 70 -8.88 -12.62 11.38
N LEU A 71 -7.89 -12.21 10.60
CA LEU A 71 -8.02 -11.98 9.17
C LEU A 71 -7.61 -13.25 8.42
N HIS A 72 -8.45 -13.71 7.49
CA HIS A 72 -8.10 -14.81 6.58
C HIS A 72 -7.15 -14.37 5.45
N VAL A 73 -6.34 -13.35 5.69
CA VAL A 73 -5.40 -12.74 4.74
C VAL A 73 -4.13 -12.42 5.52
N ASP A 74 -2.98 -12.71 4.94
CA ASP A 74 -1.68 -12.28 5.46
C ASP A 74 -1.48 -10.78 5.13
N PRO A 75 -1.61 -9.87 6.13
CA PRO A 75 -1.50 -8.44 5.90
C PRO A 75 -0.07 -8.00 5.58
N ASP A 76 0.93 -8.77 6.03
CA ASP A 76 2.34 -8.51 5.79
C ASP A 76 2.71 -8.82 4.35
N LEU A 77 2.30 -10.00 3.88
CA LEU A 77 2.47 -10.38 2.49
C LEU A 77 1.76 -9.38 1.55
N ALA A 78 0.54 -8.96 1.89
CA ALA A 78 -0.21 -8.00 1.07
C ALA A 78 0.50 -6.63 0.99
N LEU A 79 0.98 -6.11 2.13
CA LEU A 79 1.68 -4.83 2.16
C LEU A 79 3.04 -4.90 1.45
N LYS A 80 3.81 -5.97 1.68
CA LYS A 80 5.10 -6.19 1.03
C LYS A 80 4.94 -6.35 -0.48
N THR A 81 3.90 -7.04 -0.94
CA THR A 81 3.55 -7.16 -2.36
C THR A 81 3.25 -5.78 -2.97
N SER A 82 2.51 -4.94 -2.26
CA SER A 82 2.24 -3.57 -2.73
C SER A 82 3.54 -2.78 -2.91
N PHE A 83 4.44 -2.79 -1.94
CA PHE A 83 5.73 -2.09 -2.07
C PHE A 83 6.65 -2.69 -3.13
N ALA A 84 6.59 -4.00 -3.34
CA ALA A 84 7.37 -4.71 -4.36
C ALA A 84 6.95 -4.31 -5.77
N LEU A 85 5.64 -4.16 -6.01
CA LEU A 85 5.10 -3.86 -7.34
C LEU A 85 5.11 -2.38 -7.70
N PHE A 86 5.18 -1.48 -6.70
CA PHE A 86 4.92 -0.06 -6.89
C PHE A 86 6.06 0.79 -6.29
N PRO A 87 7.14 1.05 -7.05
CA PRO A 87 8.29 1.84 -6.59
C PRO A 87 7.92 3.25 -6.12
N GLY A 88 7.00 3.93 -6.82
CA GLY A 88 6.47 5.23 -6.44
C GLY A 88 5.85 5.26 -5.03
N ARG A 89 5.25 4.16 -4.56
CA ARG A 89 4.76 4.04 -3.17
C ARG A 89 5.90 4.05 -2.16
N ARG A 90 7.01 3.35 -2.45
CA ARG A 90 8.20 3.34 -1.57
C ARG A 90 8.83 4.71 -1.50
N LYS A 91 9.04 5.36 -2.64
CA LYS A 91 9.57 6.73 -2.73
C LYS A 91 8.70 7.71 -1.94
N PHE A 92 7.38 7.68 -2.18
CA PHE A 92 6.44 8.53 -1.47
C PHE A 92 6.45 8.28 0.04
N TYR A 93 6.49 7.02 0.47
CA TYR A 93 6.60 6.68 1.89
C TYR A 93 7.86 7.28 2.52
N LYS A 94 9.03 7.14 1.87
CA LYS A 94 10.31 7.67 2.37
C LYS A 94 10.31 9.20 2.47
N GLU A 95 9.73 9.89 1.49
CA GLU A 95 9.78 11.35 1.35
C GLU A 95 8.64 12.10 2.06
N SER A 96 7.50 11.46 2.31
CA SER A 96 6.32 12.14 2.84
C SER A 96 6.24 12.14 4.37
N LEU A 97 5.43 13.05 4.91
CA LEU A 97 5.20 13.18 6.35
C LEU A 97 4.30 12.08 6.93
N ILE A 98 3.81 11.15 6.11
CA ILE A 98 2.94 10.05 6.56
C ILE A 98 3.59 9.19 7.64
N ARG A 99 4.93 9.07 7.61
CA ARG A 99 5.67 8.31 8.62
C ARG A 99 5.42 8.86 10.03
N PHE A 100 5.21 10.16 10.19
CA PHE A 100 4.93 10.76 11.50
C PHE A 100 3.51 10.50 12.01
N THR A 101 2.61 9.96 11.18
CA THR A 101 1.23 9.65 11.56
C THR A 101 1.04 8.17 11.87
N LEU A 102 2.09 7.35 11.78
CA LEU A 102 2.03 5.90 11.94
C LEU A 102 2.68 5.45 13.27
N PRO A 103 2.28 4.30 13.83
CA PRO A 103 2.94 3.72 15.00
C PRO A 103 4.41 3.38 14.72
N VAL A 104 5.28 3.60 15.71
CA VAL A 104 6.74 3.39 15.57
C VAL A 104 7.09 1.95 15.16
N GLU A 105 6.43 0.95 15.74
CA GLU A 105 6.70 -0.46 15.40
C GLU A 105 6.27 -0.80 13.97
N PHE A 106 5.19 -0.20 13.49
CA PHE A 106 4.76 -0.34 12.09
C PHE A 106 5.73 0.32 11.13
N ILE A 107 6.27 1.50 11.48
CA ILE A 107 7.30 2.18 10.68
C ILE A 107 8.54 1.30 10.53
N LYS A 108 9.07 0.75 11.63
CA LYS A 108 10.26 -0.12 11.58
C LYS A 108 10.07 -1.29 10.63
N LYS A 109 8.90 -1.93 10.71
CA LYS A 109 8.53 -3.07 9.87
C LYS A 109 8.42 -2.70 8.39
N VAL A 110 7.80 -1.56 8.08
CA VAL A 110 7.72 -1.04 6.71
C VAL A 110 9.12 -0.67 6.18
N ASP A 111 9.95 -0.03 6.99
CA ASP A 111 11.33 0.30 6.63
C ASP A 111 12.15 -0.96 6.29
N GLU A 112 11.97 -2.05 7.05
CA GLU A 112 12.58 -3.35 6.76
C GLU A 112 12.09 -3.94 5.43
N TYR A 113 10.78 -3.92 5.17
CA TYR A 113 10.23 -4.39 3.90
C TYR A 113 10.78 -3.63 2.71
N ILE A 114 10.79 -2.29 2.78
CA ILE A 114 11.30 -1.44 1.71
C ILE A 114 12.78 -1.72 1.48
N LYS A 115 13.58 -1.82 2.55
CA LYS A 115 15.00 -2.13 2.46
C LYS A 115 15.26 -3.49 1.80
N GLU A 116 14.53 -4.54 2.17
CA GLU A 116 14.66 -5.86 1.56
C GLU A 116 14.35 -5.83 0.06
N ILE A 117 13.29 -5.14 -0.34
CA ILE A 117 12.91 -5.02 -1.75
C ILE A 117 13.96 -4.21 -2.52
N GLU A 118 14.39 -3.06 -1.99
CA GLU A 118 15.37 -2.18 -2.64
C GLU A 118 16.74 -2.85 -2.77
N ASN A 119 17.14 -3.71 -1.83
CA ASN A 119 18.36 -4.52 -1.98
C ASN A 119 18.27 -5.51 -3.16
N ASN A 120 17.07 -5.97 -3.51
CA ASN A 120 16.86 -6.95 -4.58
C ASN A 120 16.71 -6.31 -5.96
N VAL A 121 15.98 -5.19 -6.06
CA VAL A 121 15.60 -4.60 -7.35
C VAL A 121 16.00 -3.13 -7.52
N GLY A 122 16.61 -2.51 -6.51
CA GLY A 122 16.90 -1.07 -6.48
C GLY A 122 15.69 -0.22 -6.07
N GLU A 123 15.92 1.09 -5.92
CA GLU A 123 14.90 2.06 -5.47
C GLU A 123 13.72 2.18 -6.44
N ASP A 124 14.01 2.20 -7.75
CA ASP A 124 13.00 2.37 -8.80
C ASP A 124 12.57 1.03 -9.43
N GLY A 125 13.20 -0.08 -9.07
CA GLY A 125 12.92 -1.38 -9.69
C GLY A 125 11.66 -2.04 -9.14
N GLN A 126 10.92 -2.73 -10.01
CA GLN A 126 9.74 -3.51 -9.63
C GLN A 126 10.12 -4.98 -9.38
N ASP A 127 9.73 -5.53 -8.24
CA ASP A 127 9.93 -6.96 -7.94
C ASP A 127 8.71 -7.77 -8.37
N LEU A 128 8.75 -8.27 -9.61
CA LEU A 128 7.70 -9.14 -10.16
C LEU A 128 7.74 -10.57 -9.57
N SER A 129 8.77 -10.91 -8.79
CA SER A 129 8.89 -12.23 -8.18
C SER A 129 7.86 -12.50 -7.08
N VAL A 130 7.11 -11.48 -6.66
CA VAL A 130 5.98 -11.61 -5.74
C VAL A 130 4.69 -12.07 -6.42
N LEU A 131 4.61 -11.99 -7.75
CA LEU A 131 3.45 -12.45 -8.52
C LEU A 131 3.52 -13.96 -8.76
N GLY A 132 2.36 -14.62 -8.87
CA GLY A 132 2.31 -16.03 -9.28
C GLY A 132 2.89 -16.24 -10.71
N PRO A 133 3.40 -17.44 -11.05
CA PRO A 133 4.00 -17.71 -12.37
C PRO A 133 3.07 -17.39 -13.55
N GLU A 134 1.76 -17.54 -13.33
CA GLU A 134 0.72 -17.29 -14.34
C GLU A 134 0.57 -15.81 -14.68
N VAL A 135 0.82 -14.91 -13.73
CA VAL A 135 0.68 -13.45 -13.89
C VAL A 135 1.96 -12.80 -14.42
N ARG A 136 3.12 -13.43 -14.25
CA ARG A 136 4.40 -12.90 -14.75
C ARG A 136 4.58 -13.00 -16.26
N ASN A 137 3.88 -13.94 -16.90
CA ASN A 137 4.06 -14.29 -18.31
C ASN A 137 2.93 -13.79 -19.22
N SER A 138 1.98 -13.02 -18.66
CA SER A 138 0.85 -12.39 -19.35
C SER A 138 1.15 -10.94 -19.68
#